data_AF-A0A843DGA5-F1
#
_entry.id   AF-A0A843DGA5-F1
#
_cell.length_a   1.000
_cell.length_b   1.000
_cell.length_c   1.000
_cell.angle_alpha   90.00
_cell.angle_beta   90.00
_cell.angle_gamma   90.00
#
_symmetry.space_group_name_H-M   'P 1'
#
loop_
_entity.id
_entity.type
_entity.pdbx_description
1 polymer ?
#
loop_
_entity_poly.entity_id
_entity_poly.type
_entity_poly.pdbx_seq_one_letter_code
_entity_poly.pdbx_strand_id
1 'polypeptide(L)' 'MEKRTAVSLALFAGSLAVTAVCFAFGLPFFFLFLFLPLFFLPKREIRRCPVCGCRVAGGDNYCSVCGAKLEE' A
#
# COMPACT_ATOMS: atom_id res chain seq x y z
N MET A 1 5.78 40.47 -28.37
CA MET A 1 5.73 39.04 -28.00
C MET A 1 6.33 38.73 -26.63
N GLU A 2 7.16 39.61 -26.05
CA GLU A 2 7.89 39.39 -24.78
C GLU A 2 7.02 39.19 -23.52
N LYS A 3 5.83 39.80 -23.46
CA LYS A 3 4.95 39.68 -22.29
C LYS A 3 4.42 38.26 -22.05
N ARG A 4 4.32 37.43 -23.10
CA ARG A 4 3.77 36.06 -22.98
C ARG A 4 4.77 35.11 -22.33
N THR A 5 6.06 35.23 -22.66
CA THR A 5 7.11 34.37 -22.08
C THR A 5 7.33 34.68 -20.61
N ALA A 6 7.27 35.95 -20.20
CA ALA A 6 7.37 36.34 -18.78
C ALA A 6 6.23 35.77 -17.93
N VAL A 7 4.99 35.79 -18.44
CA VAL A 7 3.83 35.21 -17.73
C VAL A 7 3.94 33.69 -17.65
N SER A 8 4.34 33.02 -18.74
CA SER A 8 4.56 31.57 -18.73
C SER A 8 5.67 31.16 -17.75
N LEU A 9 6.75 31.93 -17.67
CA LEU A 9 7.88 31.65 -16.78
C LEU A 9 7.50 31.87 -15.31
N ALA A 10 6.71 32.91 -15.01
CA ALA A 10 6.17 33.14 -13.68
C ALA A 10 5.21 32.03 -13.23
N LEU A 11 4.32 31.58 -14.12
CA LEU A 11 3.41 30.46 -13.84
C LEU A 11 4.17 29.15 -13.59
N PHE A 12 5.19 28.87 -14.41
CA PHE A 12 6.00 27.66 -14.27
C PHE A 12 6.79 27.67 -12.96
N ALA A 13 7.44 28.79 -12.61
CA ALA A 13 8.15 28.95 -11.35
C ALA A 13 7.20 28.84 -10.14
N GLY A 14 6.00 29.41 -10.22
CA GLY A 14 4.98 29.29 -9.17
C GLY A 14 4.54 27.84 -8.95
N SER A 15 4.28 27.09 -10.02
CA SER A 15 3.91 25.66 -9.94
C SER A 15 5.01 24.82 -9.28
N LEU A 16 6.27 25.09 -9.63
CA LEU A 16 7.44 24.43 -9.04
C LEU A 16 7.58 24.75 -7.55
N ALA A 17 7.39 26.01 -7.17
CA ALA A 17 7.47 26.44 -5.77
C ALA A 17 6.37 25.81 -4.91
N VAL A 18 5.12 25.80 -5.39
CA VAL A 18 3.99 25.16 -4.68
C VAL A 18 4.26 23.67 -4.48
N THR A 19 4.76 22.99 -5.51
CA THR A 19 5.13 21.57 -5.43
C THR A 19 6.24 21.33 -4.41
N ALA A 20 7.29 22.15 -4.41
CA ALA A 20 8.40 22.05 -3.47
C ALA A 20 7.97 22.31 -2.02
N VAL A 21 7.08 23.28 -1.80
CA VAL A 21 6.51 23.58 -0.48
C VAL A 21 5.66 22.41 0.02
N CYS A 22 4.74 21.88 -0.80
CA CYS A 22 3.94 20.71 -0.42
C CYS A 22 4.81 19.50 -0.07
N PHE A 23 5.92 19.29 -0.79
CA PHE A 23 6.88 18.24 -0.50
C PHE A 23 7.64 18.49 0.81
N ALA A 24 8.10 19.72 1.06
CA ALA A 24 8.83 20.10 2.28
C ALA A 24 7.96 20.03 3.54
N PHE A 25 6.66 20.33 3.45
CA PHE A 25 5.72 20.24 4.56
C PHE A 25 5.34 18.81 4.95
N GLY A 26 5.90 17.79 4.30
CA GLY A 26 5.64 16.42 4.70
C GLY A 26 4.18 16.02 4.51
N LEU A 27 3.49 16.62 3.54
CA LEU A 27 2.33 15.99 2.90
C LEU A 27 2.82 15.23 1.65
N PRO A 28 3.53 14.09 1.78
CA PRO A 28 3.64 13.20 0.66
C PRO A 28 2.27 12.53 0.55
N PHE A 29 1.33 13.22 -0.09
CA PHE A 29 0.08 12.63 -0.57
C PHE A 29 0.37 11.29 -1.28
N PHE A 30 1.55 11.19 -1.91
CA PHE A 30 2.13 9.98 -2.48
C PHE A 30 2.46 8.86 -1.46
N PHE A 31 3.15 9.15 -0.35
CA PHE A 31 3.47 8.12 0.66
C PHE A 31 2.24 7.70 1.46
N LEU A 32 1.30 8.62 1.72
CA LEU A 32 0.06 8.29 2.41
C LEU A 32 -0.80 7.36 1.54
N PHE A 33 -0.86 7.59 0.21
CA PHE A 33 -1.50 6.67 -0.73
C PHE A 33 -0.76 5.32 -0.90
N LEU A 34 0.57 5.29 -0.73
CA LEU A 34 1.37 4.06 -0.86
C LEU A 34 1.37 3.19 0.41
N PHE A 35 1.35 3.81 1.60
CA PHE A 35 1.36 3.09 2.88
C PHE A 35 -0.05 2.67 3.34
N LEU A 36 -1.10 3.42 2.99
CA LEU A 36 -2.49 3.08 3.34
C LEU A 36 -2.97 1.72 2.83
N PRO A 37 -2.70 1.29 1.57
CA PRO A 37 -3.07 -0.05 1.12
C PRO A 37 -2.24 -1.14 1.80
N LEU A 38 -1.01 -0.84 2.22
CA LEU A 38 -0.11 -1.82 2.82
C LEU A 38 -0.54 -2.22 4.25
N PHE A 39 -1.10 -1.26 5.00
CA PHE A 39 -1.62 -1.50 6.35
C PHE A 39 -2.82 -2.47 6.37
N PHE A 40 -3.56 -2.57 5.25
CA PHE A 40 -4.74 -3.42 5.11
C PHE A 40 -4.46 -4.81 4.52
N LEU A 41 -3.19 -5.22 4.35
CA LEU A 41 -2.93 -6.60 3.90
C LEU A 41 -3.43 -7.61 4.95
N PRO A 42 -4.27 -8.59 4.55
CA PRO A 42 -4.73 -9.62 5.46
C PRO A 42 -3.53 -10.45 5.93
N LYS A 43 -3.27 -10.42 7.23
CA LYS A 43 -2.27 -11.25 7.89
C LYS A 43 -2.69 -12.71 7.70
N ARG A 44 -1.95 -13.47 6.89
CA ARG A 44 -2.18 -14.92 6.77
C ARG A 44 -1.94 -15.56 8.14
N GLU A 45 -3.02 -15.94 8.81
CA GLU A 45 -2.95 -16.74 10.03
C GLU A 45 -2.38 -18.12 9.68
N ILE A 46 -1.52 -18.68 10.50
CA ILE A 46 -1.01 -20.05 10.32
C ILE A 46 -1.63 -20.88 11.44
N ARG A 47 -2.41 -21.89 11.08
CA ARG A 47 -3.10 -22.79 12.01
C ARG A 47 -2.44 -24.16 11.97
N ARG A 48 -2.65 -24.97 13.00
CA ARG A 48 -2.16 -26.36 13.04
C ARG A 48 -3.33 -27.31 12.85
N CYS A 49 -3.15 -28.33 12.02
CA CYS A 49 -4.17 -29.35 11.85
C CYS A 49 -4.32 -30.18 13.15
N PRO A 50 -5.55 -30.39 13.67
CA PRO A 50 -5.77 -31.17 14.90
C PRO A 50 -5.52 -32.68 14.72
N VAL A 51 -5.48 -33.17 13.47
CA VAL A 51 -5.35 -34.60 13.16
C VAL A 51 -3.88 -35.01 12.98
N CYS A 52 -3.09 -34.24 12.21
CA CYS A 52 -1.69 -34.59 11.89
C CYS A 52 -0.66 -33.63 12.49
N GLY A 53 -1.07 -32.47 13.01
CA GLY A 53 -0.17 -31.46 13.57
C GLY A 53 0.56 -30.58 12.55
N CYS A 54 0.37 -30.78 11.24
CA CYS A 54 1.01 -29.95 10.21
C CYS A 54 0.54 -28.49 10.25
N ARG A 55 1.43 -27.58 9.86
CA ARG A 55 1.11 -26.15 9.70
C ARG A 55 0.33 -25.95 8.39
N VAL A 56 -0.83 -25.31 8.49
CA VAL A 56 -1.73 -25.02 7.38
C VAL A 56 -2.01 -23.51 7.34
N ALA A 57 -2.15 -22.94 6.13
CA ALA A 57 -2.51 -21.54 6.01
C ALA A 57 -3.97 -21.33 6.42
N GLY A 58 -4.25 -20.25 7.15
CA GLY A 58 -5.54 -19.96 7.79
C GLY A 58 -6.68 -19.59 6.84
N GLY A 59 -6.56 -19.91 5.56
CA GLY A 59 -7.63 -19.86 4.58
C GLY A 59 -7.88 -21.19 3.87
N ASP A 60 -7.15 -22.25 4.22
CA ASP A 60 -7.34 -23.57 3.62
C ASP A 60 -8.44 -24.32 4.39
N ASN A 61 -9.45 -24.81 3.66
CA ASN A 61 -10.54 -25.60 4.22
C ASN A 61 -10.14 -27.05 4.56
N TYR A 62 -8.99 -27.51 4.05
CA TYR A 62 -8.53 -28.89 4.15
C TYR A 62 -7.02 -28.94 4.38
N CYS A 63 -6.57 -29.93 5.14
CA CYS A 63 -5.15 -30.17 5.32
C CYS A 63 -4.54 -30.84 4.08
N SER A 64 -3.49 -30.25 3.51
CA SER A 64 -2.75 -30.79 2.36
C SER A 64 -2.00 -32.09 2.63
N VAL A 65 -1.82 -32.47 3.90
CA VAL A 65 -1.06 -33.67 4.30
C VAL A 65 -1.97 -34.85 4.60
N CYS A 66 -3.02 -34.65 5.40
CA CYS A 66 -3.91 -35.74 5.84
C CYS A 66 -5.32 -35.69 5.22
N GLY A 67 -5.66 -34.63 4.47
CA GLY A 67 -7.00 -34.47 3.89
C GLY A 67 -8.10 -34.13 4.89
N ALA A 68 -7.79 -33.97 6.18
CA ALA A 68 -8.79 -33.62 7.19
C ALA A 68 -9.39 -32.23 6.92
N LYS A 69 -10.70 -32.11 7.09
CA LYS A 69 -11.40 -30.82 7.04
C LYS A 69 -10.95 -29.96 8.21
N LEU A 70 -10.55 -28.73 7.93
CA LEU A 70 -10.21 -27.74 8.93
C LEU A 70 -11.49 -26.96 9.22
N GLU A 71 -11.97 -27.07 10.45
CA GLU A 71 -13.09 -26.27 10.92
C GLU A 71 -12.58 -24.84 11.18
N GLU A 72 -13.36 -23.85 10.72
CA GLU A 72 -13.03 -22.43 10.82
C GLU A 72 -12.90 -21.92 12.27
#